data_AF-A0A935DZD9-F1
#
_entry.id   AF-A0A935DZD9-F1
#
_cell.length_a   1.000
_cell.length_b   1.000
_cell.length_c   1.000
_cell.angle_alpha   90.00
_cell.angle_beta   90.00
_cell.angle_gamma   90.00
#
_symmetry.space_group_name_H-M   'P 1'
#
loop_
_entity.id
_entity.type
_entity.pdbx_description
1 polymer ?
#
loop_
_entity_poly.entity_id
_entity_poly.type
_entity_poly.pdbx_seq_one_letter_code
_entity_poly.pdbx_strand_id
1 'polypeptide(L)'
;MIDKVGALMAAFTYGARRTAVTEHFEAARALHPQSPVVLAEYARSTVLAFGNLHQGRAHQIFGEAAACQPADALERLDVEWALGEIE
;
A
#
# COMPACT_ATOMS: atom_id res chain seq x y z
N MET A 1 16.56 -16.93 10.33
CA MET A 1 16.68 -16.25 11.65
C MET A 1 17.18 -14.80 11.53
N ILE A 2 17.87 -14.44 10.44
CA ILE A 2 18.38 -13.08 10.18
C ILE A 2 17.27 -12.04 9.97
N ASP A 3 16.17 -12.39 9.30
CA ASP A 3 15.08 -11.45 8.97
C ASP A 3 14.40 -10.82 10.21
N LYS A 4 14.31 -11.57 11.30
CA LYS A 4 13.71 -11.09 12.56
C LYS A 4 14.60 -10.06 13.25
N VAL A 5 15.92 -10.21 13.17
CA VAL A 5 16.88 -9.26 13.76
C VAL A 5 16.90 -7.95 12.98
N GLY A 6 16.83 -8.02 11.64
CA GLY A 6 16.72 -6.84 10.79
C GLY A 6 15.44 -6.04 11.05
N ALA A 7 14.30 -6.71 11.13
CA ALA A 7 13.02 -6.05 11.45
C ALA A 7 13.01 -5.44 12.86
N LEU A 8 13.62 -6.11 13.83
CA LEU A 8 13.73 -5.60 15.20
C LEU A 8 14.60 -4.35 15.28
N MET A 9 15.77 -4.36 14.62
CA MET A 9 16.65 -3.20 14.56
C MET A 9 16.02 -2.02 13.82
N ALA A 10 15.31 -2.25 12.72
CA ALA A 10 14.57 -1.19 12.03
C ALA A 10 13.47 -0.58 12.91
N ALA A 11 12.76 -1.41 13.68
CA ALA A 11 11.73 -0.95 14.60
C ALA A 11 12.31 -0.17 15.80
N PHE A 12 13.43 -0.63 16.36
CA PHE A 12 14.07 0.04 17.50
C PHE A 12 14.80 1.33 17.11
N THR A 13 15.51 1.33 15.99
CA THR A 13 16.36 2.46 15.58
C THR A 13 15.60 3.51 14.79
N TYR A 14 14.60 3.10 13.99
CA TYR A 14 13.89 4.00 13.06
C TYR A 14 12.37 4.01 13.26
N GLY A 15 11.84 3.30 14.26
CA GLY A 15 10.39 3.22 14.50
C GLY A 15 9.60 2.49 13.42
N ALA A 16 10.27 1.83 12.46
CA ALA A 16 9.62 1.17 11.35
C ALA A 16 8.86 -0.09 11.81
N ARG A 17 7.53 0.02 11.93
CA ARG A 17 6.64 -1.06 12.37
C ARG A 17 5.68 -1.44 11.25
N ARG A 18 5.57 -2.73 10.97
CA ARG A 18 4.61 -3.26 9.97
C ARG A 18 3.16 -2.91 10.32
N THR A 19 2.83 -2.88 11.62
CA THR A 19 1.50 -2.48 12.11
C THR A 19 1.18 -1.01 11.81
N ALA A 20 2.18 -0.13 11.87
CA ALA A 20 2.00 1.30 11.59
C ALA A 20 1.63 1.55 10.11
N VAL A 21 2.12 0.70 9.19
CA VAL A 21 1.71 0.76 7.77
C VAL A 21 0.20 0.57 7.66
N THR A 22 -0.33 -0.50 8.24
CA THR A 22 -1.77 -0.77 8.20
C THR A 22 -2.56 0.34 8.90
N GLU A 23 -2.16 0.77 10.10
CA GLU A 23 -2.85 1.83 10.85
C GLU A 23 -2.94 3.15 10.08
N HIS A 24 -1.83 3.61 9.48
CA HIS A 24 -1.80 4.87 8.76
C HIS A 24 -2.59 4.82 7.44
N PHE A 25 -2.50 3.72 6.69
CA PHE A 25 -3.28 3.60 5.45
C PHE A 25 -4.77 3.42 5.71
N GLU A 26 -5.19 2.69 6.75
CA GLU A 26 -6.61 2.62 7.12
C GLU A 26 -7.15 3.99 7.58
N ALA A 27 -6.34 4.76 8.32
CA ALA A 27 -6.71 6.14 8.66
C ALA A 27 -6.81 7.04 7.41
N ALA A 28 -5.89 6.91 6.45
CA ALA A 28 -5.94 7.64 5.18
C ALA A 28 -7.19 7.27 4.36
N ARG A 29 -7.54 5.97 4.31
CA ARG A 29 -8.78 5.50 3.66
C ARG A 29 -10.03 6.01 4.35
N ALA A 30 -10.04 6.15 5.68
CA ALA A 30 -11.18 6.73 6.38
C ALA A 30 -11.42 8.21 6.01
N LEU A 31 -10.36 8.94 5.66
CA LEU A 31 -10.43 10.32 5.21
C LEU A 31 -10.81 10.44 3.73
N HIS A 32 -10.22 9.61 2.87
CA HIS A 32 -10.51 9.60 1.43
C HIS A 32 -10.61 8.17 0.89
N PRO A 33 -11.79 7.52 1.01
CA PRO A 33 -11.95 6.09 0.72
C PRO A 33 -11.70 5.68 -0.73
N GLN A 34 -11.91 6.61 -1.66
CA GLN A 34 -11.81 6.37 -3.11
C GLN A 34 -10.61 7.08 -3.74
N SER A 35 -9.58 7.42 -2.95
CA SER A 35 -8.35 7.98 -3.49
C SER A 35 -7.54 6.91 -4.20
N PRO A 36 -7.30 7.01 -5.52
CA PRO A 36 -6.47 6.02 -6.22
C PRO A 36 -5.05 5.99 -5.67
N VAL A 37 -4.47 7.15 -5.31
CA VAL A 37 -3.13 7.23 -4.69
C VAL A 37 -3.06 6.49 -3.36
N VAL A 38 -4.04 6.68 -2.47
CA VAL A 38 -4.04 6.02 -1.14
C VAL A 38 -4.15 4.52 -1.31
N LEU A 39 -4.99 4.05 -2.23
CA LEU A 39 -5.18 2.63 -2.48
C LEU A 39 -3.92 2.01 -3.14
N ALA A 40 -3.38 2.62 -4.19
CA ALA A 40 -2.18 2.13 -4.88
C ALA A 40 -0.96 2.06 -3.93
N GLU A 41 -0.72 3.12 -3.15
CA GLU A 41 0.37 3.12 -2.16
C GLU A 41 0.11 2.15 -1.00
N TYR A 42 -1.15 1.92 -0.62
CA TYR A 42 -1.46 0.92 0.39
C TYR A 42 -1.17 -0.50 -0.11
N ALA A 43 -1.53 -0.80 -1.35
CA ALA A 43 -1.21 -2.08 -1.99
C ALA A 43 0.30 -2.32 -2.05
N ARG A 44 1.04 -1.33 -2.56
CA ARG A 44 2.51 -1.38 -2.65
C ARG A 44 3.17 -1.55 -1.29
N SER A 45 2.79 -0.72 -0.32
CA SER A 45 3.36 -0.77 1.03
C SER A 45 3.02 -2.09 1.73
N THR A 46 1.88 -2.71 1.44
CA THR A 46 1.51 -4.04 1.94
C THR A 46 2.49 -5.10 1.44
N VAL A 47 2.89 -5.08 0.17
CA VAL A 47 3.91 -6.02 -0.35
C VAL A 47 5.27 -5.75 0.31
N LEU A 48 5.69 -4.49 0.40
CA LEU A 48 6.97 -4.12 1.03
C LEU A 48 7.03 -4.51 2.51
N ALA A 49 5.93 -4.28 3.23
CA ALA A 49 5.85 -4.45 4.66
C ALA A 49 5.49 -5.87 5.10
N PHE A 50 4.97 -6.73 4.24
CA PHE A 50 4.55 -8.09 4.63
C PHE A 50 5.04 -9.20 3.69
N GLY A 51 5.65 -8.85 2.56
CA GLY A 51 6.24 -9.78 1.60
C GLY A 51 5.20 -10.52 0.75
N ASN A 52 5.67 -11.53 0.02
CA ASN A 52 4.92 -12.14 -1.08
C ASN A 52 3.59 -12.81 -0.67
N LEU A 53 3.45 -13.25 0.58
CA LEU A 53 2.21 -13.83 1.08
C LEU A 53 1.03 -12.85 1.02
N HIS A 54 1.31 -11.55 0.96
CA HIS A 54 0.29 -10.50 0.87
C HIS A 54 0.11 -9.95 -0.56
N GLN A 55 0.72 -10.56 -1.57
CA GLN A 55 0.51 -10.17 -2.98
C GLN A 55 -0.95 -10.26 -3.40
N GLY A 56 -1.68 -11.30 -2.98
CA GLY A 56 -3.11 -11.41 -3.29
C GLY A 56 -3.94 -10.25 -2.74
N ARG A 57 -3.66 -9.82 -1.50
CA ARG A 57 -4.32 -8.65 -0.90
C ARG A 57 -3.91 -7.35 -1.61
N ALA A 58 -2.63 -7.20 -1.94
CA ALA A 58 -2.16 -6.03 -2.66
C ALA A 58 -2.81 -5.93 -4.06
N HIS A 59 -2.89 -7.04 -4.78
CA HIS A 59 -3.54 -7.09 -6.10
C HIS A 59 -5.03 -6.72 -6.01
N GLN A 60 -5.74 -7.16 -4.97
CA GLN A 60 -7.12 -6.72 -4.73
C GLN A 60 -7.23 -5.20 -4.53
N ILE A 61 -6.35 -4.62 -3.70
CA ILE A 61 -6.34 -3.18 -3.43
C ILE A 61 -5.94 -2.38 -4.69
N PHE A 62 -4.99 -2.87 -5.49
CA PHE A 62 -4.67 -2.27 -6.79
C PHE A 62 -5.87 -2.32 -7.75
N GLY A 63 -6.65 -3.41 -7.74
CA GLY A 63 -7.92 -3.47 -8.48
C GLY A 63 -8.93 -2.41 -8.03
N GLU A 64 -9.04 -2.15 -6.73
CA GLU A 64 -9.87 -1.04 -6.21
C GLU A 64 -9.34 0.32 -6.70
N ALA A 65 -8.02 0.53 -6.66
CA ALA A 65 -7.39 1.76 -7.15
C ALA A 65 -7.62 1.97 -8.65
N ALA A 66 -7.45 0.92 -9.45
CA ALA A 66 -7.66 0.92 -10.91
C ALA A 66 -9.11 1.20 -11.31
N ALA A 67 -10.08 0.86 -10.45
CA ALA A 67 -11.50 1.10 -10.67
C ALA A 67 -11.95 2.52 -10.24
N CYS A 68 -11.07 3.33 -9.64
CA CYS A 68 -11.41 4.68 -9.22
C CYS A 68 -11.58 5.61 -10.43
N GLN A 69 -12.56 6.51 -10.37
CA GLN A 69 -12.71 7.58 -11.35
C GLN A 69 -11.77 8.74 -10.96
N PRO A 70 -10.73 9.05 -11.76
CA PRO A 70 -9.79 10.11 -11.41
C PRO A 70 -10.44 11.48 -11.51
N ALA A 71 -10.25 12.32 -10.49
CA ALA A 71 -10.72 13.70 -10.44
C ALA A 71 -9.74 14.68 -11.10
N ASP A 72 -8.46 14.32 -11.15
CA ASP A 72 -7.41 15.13 -11.77
C ASP A 72 -6.36 14.27 -12.52
N ALA A 73 -5.37 14.96 -13.11
CA ALA A 73 -4.32 14.33 -13.90
C ALA A 73 -3.35 13.49 -13.05
N LEU A 74 -3.17 13.81 -11.77
CA LEU A 74 -2.29 13.05 -10.88
C LEU A 74 -2.96 11.74 -10.51
N GLU A 75 -4.23 11.79 -10.11
CA GLU A 75 -5.03 10.60 -9.83
C GLU A 75 -5.15 9.69 -11.07
N ARG A 76 -5.17 10.26 -12.27
CA ARG A 76 -5.14 9.47 -13.51
C ARG A 76 -3.87 8.62 -13.63
N LEU A 77 -2.72 9.17 -13.26
CA LEU A 77 -1.45 8.44 -13.24
C LEU A 77 -1.47 7.33 -12.19
N ASP A 78 -2.08 7.57 -11.02
CA ASP A 78 -2.20 6.55 -9.97
C ASP A 78 -3.12 5.38 -10.41
N VAL A 79 -4.22 5.68 -11.11
CA VAL A 79 -5.09 4.66 -11.71
C VAL A 79 -4.34 3.84 -12.77
N GLU A 80 -3.58 4.50 -13.65
CA GLU A 80 -2.79 3.82 -14.67
C GLU A 80 -1.66 2.98 -14.07
N TRP A 81 -1.03 3.46 -13.01
CA TRP A 81 -0.04 2.70 -12.27
C TRP A 81 -0.66 1.45 -11.64
N ALA A 82 -1.81 1.60 -10.97
CA ALA A 82 -2.52 0.47 -10.38
C ALA A 82 -2.94 -0.58 -11.42
N LEU A 83 -3.33 -0.16 -12.63
CA LEU A 83 -3.60 -1.05 -13.76
C LEU A 83 -2.35 -1.85 -14.16
N GLY A 84 -1.18 -1.19 -14.26
CA GLY A 84 0.07 -1.86 -14.61
C GLY A 84 0.57 -2.88 -13.57
N GLU A 85 0.15 -2.78 -12.31
CA GLU A 85 0.50 -3.74 -11.25
C GLU A 85 -0.43 -4.96 -11.21
N ILE A 86 -1.56 -4.93 -11.92
CA ILE A 86 -2.51 -6.04 -12.03
C ILE A 86 -2.47 -6.78 -13.37
N GLU A 87 -1.81 -6.24 -14.39
CA GLU A 87 -1.52 -6.90 -15.67
C GLU A 87 -0.37 -7.92 -15.57
#